data_AF-A0A7C4PMV2-F1
#
_entry.id   AF-A0A7C4PMV2-F1
#
_cell.length_a   1.000
_cell.length_b   1.000
_cell.length_c   1.000
_cell.angle_alpha   90.00
_cell.angle_beta   90.00
_cell.angle_gamma   90.00
#
_symmetry.space_group_name_H-M   'P 1'
#
loop_
_entity.id
_entity.type
_entity.pdbx_description
1 polymer ?
#
loop_
_entity_poly.entity_id
_entity_poly.type
_entity_poly.pdbx_seq_one_letter_code
_entity_poly.pdbx_strand_id
1 'polypeptide(L)'
;MASQPRTAKKRTGSAHQEKSTRERTLQAAIITGLFTVFAVVVSFLLDLFPSRPRAILILYPTSTLMSTLSSQPVLTFPTVSSPEIPTRPAYPSTFTSGMPSSTPAFSQNPIRILQKMEGPGSFAEGIAWDGKTLWISEPTTIFNLDEYGKVLSARPAPEVTPGGMTWDGNHLWLYTTNYSFMYELDTEGQTIQTLRSFKAPTMVLGGSITHDLAWDGEHFWYANQYNLYELSTTGEVIQNLAFPQNITGLDWDGSHLWLAFGDPGQAASFQIIDSSGEVLGTFDAPVKNITGMTWGQGTSLWVIAHEDPGFFTKIYELDATAALRAIPRPIDREWETRLISAERRETLPAFSASGQPNQPKTAGVGLVFYVVQVEMNNPHPGAVMDPASLELINDQHQSFSPIGIQDPLSGNYYWGNEPVEGILSVWKNDPPSIHFKYLVKETAPNSRMTMDGEILSIGKNAQWPQLVFIWAMPDQTKEVALQYRPIPAHNP
;
A
#
# COMPACT_ATOMS: atom_id res chain seq x y z
N MET A 1 -18.74 -50.46 -65.54
CA MET A 1 -17.95 -51.71 -65.73
C MET A 1 -16.56 -51.45 -65.16
N ALA A 2 -15.96 -52.20 -64.25
CA ALA A 2 -16.29 -53.46 -63.62
C ALA A 2 -15.71 -53.46 -62.20
N SER A 3 -16.49 -54.02 -61.28
CA SER A 3 -16.13 -54.43 -59.92
C SER A 3 -15.37 -55.76 -59.91
N GLN A 4 -14.45 -55.96 -58.96
CA GLN A 4 -14.19 -57.23 -58.22
C GLN A 4 -12.91 -57.09 -57.35
N PRO A 5 -12.67 -57.95 -56.32
CA PRO A 5 -13.55 -58.37 -55.24
C PRO A 5 -12.90 -58.23 -53.84
N ARG A 6 -13.75 -58.18 -52.80
CA ARG A 6 -13.37 -58.35 -51.38
C ARG A 6 -12.88 -59.77 -51.12
N THR A 7 -11.73 -59.92 -50.46
CA THR A 7 -11.33 -61.17 -49.79
C THR A 7 -11.39 -61.01 -48.28
N ALA A 8 -12.18 -61.87 -47.65
CA ALA A 8 -12.31 -62.01 -46.21
C ALA A 8 -11.08 -62.74 -45.64
N LYS A 9 -10.48 -62.21 -44.57
CA LYS A 9 -9.54 -62.95 -43.72
C LYS A 9 -10.10 -63.10 -42.30
N LYS A 10 -10.28 -64.37 -41.96
CA LYS A 10 -10.57 -65.01 -40.67
C LYS A 10 -10.05 -64.25 -39.44
N ARG A 11 -10.93 -64.13 -38.44
CA ARG A 11 -10.58 -64.01 -37.00
C ARG A 11 -9.74 -65.21 -36.57
N THR A 12 -8.61 -64.95 -35.92
CA THR A 12 -7.87 -65.90 -35.08
C THR A 12 -7.32 -65.18 -33.86
N GLY A 13 -7.81 -65.60 -32.68
CA GLY A 13 -7.12 -65.67 -31.39
C GLY A 13 -6.38 -64.46 -30.84
N SER A 14 -6.92 -63.85 -29.78
CA SER A 14 -6.13 -63.06 -28.83
C SER A 14 -5.13 -63.95 -28.10
N ALA A 15 -3.85 -63.82 -28.41
CA ALA A 15 -2.79 -64.29 -27.53
C ALA A 15 -2.57 -63.21 -26.45
N HIS A 16 -3.03 -63.48 -25.23
CA HIS A 16 -2.54 -62.77 -24.04
C HIS A 16 -1.04 -63.07 -23.93
N GLN A 17 -0.21 -62.10 -24.30
CA GLN A 17 1.22 -62.19 -24.07
C GLN A 17 1.45 -61.93 -22.57
N GLU A 18 1.71 -63.00 -21.84
CA GLU A 18 2.00 -62.94 -20.42
C GLU A 18 3.34 -62.20 -20.22
N LYS A 19 3.26 -60.94 -19.77
CA LYS A 19 4.43 -60.09 -19.53
C LYS A 19 5.45 -60.82 -18.66
N SER A 20 6.71 -60.83 -19.11
CA SER A 20 7.80 -61.52 -18.43
C SER A 20 7.99 -60.96 -17.02
N THR A 21 8.50 -61.77 -16.09
CA THR A 21 8.75 -61.35 -14.70
C THR A 21 9.53 -60.05 -14.63
N ARG A 22 10.49 -59.85 -15.54
CA ARG A 22 11.31 -58.64 -15.64
C ARG A 22 10.52 -57.39 -16.05
N GLU A 23 9.53 -57.52 -16.93
CA GLU A 23 8.64 -56.41 -17.33
C GLU A 23 7.63 -56.07 -16.22
N ARG A 24 7.16 -57.06 -15.45
CA ARG A 24 6.32 -56.81 -14.27
C ARG A 24 7.11 -56.08 -13.18
N THR A 25 8.39 -56.43 -12.96
CA THR A 25 9.27 -55.72 -12.03
C THR A 25 9.57 -54.29 -12.49
N LEU A 26 9.76 -54.07 -13.80
CA LEU A 26 10.00 -52.73 -14.35
C LEU A 26 8.74 -51.85 -14.27
N GLN A 27 7.55 -52.39 -14.57
CA GLN A 27 6.30 -51.66 -14.40
C GLN A 27 5.99 -51.37 -12.92
N ALA A 28 6.26 -52.32 -12.03
CA ALA A 28 6.14 -52.07 -10.59
C ALA A 28 7.11 -50.98 -10.13
N ALA A 29 8.37 -50.99 -10.58
CA ALA A 29 9.35 -49.95 -10.24
C ALA A 29 8.97 -48.56 -10.78
N ILE A 30 8.40 -48.47 -11.98
CA ILE A 30 7.91 -47.21 -12.56
C ILE A 30 6.69 -46.70 -11.79
N ILE A 31 5.75 -47.59 -11.44
CA ILE A 31 4.56 -47.22 -10.65
C ILE A 31 4.98 -46.76 -9.25
N THR A 32 5.87 -47.49 -8.57
CA THR A 32 6.39 -47.08 -7.26
C THR A 32 7.17 -45.77 -7.35
N GLY A 33 7.99 -45.57 -8.40
CA GLY A 33 8.68 -44.30 -8.64
C GLY A 33 7.72 -43.12 -8.87
N LEU A 34 6.63 -43.33 -9.62
CA LEU A 34 5.59 -42.33 -9.82
C LEU A 34 4.83 -42.02 -8.51
N PHE A 35 4.55 -43.02 -7.67
CA PHE A 35 3.94 -42.78 -6.36
C PHE A 35 4.89 -42.05 -5.40
N THR A 36 6.19 -42.32 -5.44
CA THR A 36 7.17 -41.59 -4.63
C THR A 36 7.32 -40.14 -5.10
N VAL A 37 7.35 -39.89 -6.41
CA VAL A 37 7.37 -38.53 -6.96
C VAL A 37 6.07 -37.79 -6.65
N PHE A 38 4.91 -38.46 -6.77
CA PHE A 38 3.62 -37.87 -6.40
C PHE A 38 3.54 -37.57 -4.90
N ALA A 39 4.05 -38.45 -4.03
CA ALA A 39 4.13 -38.21 -2.60
C ALA A 39 5.07 -37.05 -2.25
N VAL A 40 6.21 -36.91 -2.93
CA VAL A 40 7.13 -35.76 -2.75
C VAL A 40 6.50 -34.47 -3.25
N VAL A 41 5.77 -34.48 -4.37
CA VAL A 41 5.06 -33.30 -4.89
C VAL A 41 3.88 -32.92 -3.98
N VAL A 42 3.16 -33.89 -3.41
CA VAL A 42 2.09 -33.63 -2.44
C VAL A 42 2.64 -33.14 -1.11
N SER A 43 3.77 -33.68 -0.62
CA SER A 43 4.48 -33.15 0.55
C SER A 43 4.98 -31.72 0.29
N PHE A 44 5.52 -31.44 -0.90
CA PHE A 44 5.97 -30.10 -1.29
C PHE A 44 4.80 -29.11 -1.46
N LEU A 45 3.64 -29.58 -1.96
CA LEU A 45 2.41 -28.78 -2.03
C LEU A 45 1.75 -28.56 -0.66
N LEU A 46 1.91 -29.49 0.28
CA LEU A 46 1.49 -29.31 1.68
C LEU A 46 2.45 -28.38 2.45
N ASP A 47 3.73 -28.33 2.07
CA ASP A 47 4.71 -27.36 2.56
C ASP A 47 4.54 -25.96 1.92
N LEU A 48 3.86 -25.85 0.77
CA LEU A 48 3.48 -24.58 0.11
C LEU A 48 2.25 -23.90 0.72
N PHE A 49 1.54 -24.56 1.63
CA PHE A 49 0.59 -23.90 2.53
C PHE A 49 1.26 -23.68 3.89
N PRO A 50 1.75 -22.48 4.20
CA PRO A 50 2.01 -22.14 5.58
C PRO A 50 0.66 -21.99 6.29
N SER A 51 0.05 -23.10 6.70
CA SER A 51 -0.71 -23.12 7.95
C SER A 51 0.30 -22.96 9.10
N ARG A 52 0.97 -21.82 9.16
CA ARG A 52 1.68 -21.40 10.37
C ARG A 52 0.61 -21.14 11.42
N PRO A 53 0.80 -21.61 12.67
CA PRO A 53 -0.09 -21.23 13.74
C PRO A 53 -0.08 -19.70 13.82
N ARG A 54 -1.27 -19.08 13.72
CA ARG A 54 -1.46 -17.72 14.21
C ARG A 54 -0.88 -17.68 15.62
N ALA A 55 -0.07 -16.67 15.94
CA ALA A 55 0.43 -16.50 17.29
C ALA A 55 -0.77 -16.30 18.23
N ILE A 56 -1.23 -17.40 18.83
CA ILE A 56 -2.19 -17.38 19.93
C ILE A 56 -1.35 -17.06 21.16
N LEU A 57 -1.37 -15.79 21.58
CA LEU A 57 -0.81 -15.39 22.86
C LEU A 57 -1.98 -15.24 23.84
N ILE A 58 -2.14 -16.22 24.74
CA ILE A 58 -3.10 -16.16 25.85
C ILE A 58 -2.48 -15.27 26.93
N LEU A 59 -3.07 -14.09 27.16
CA LEU A 59 -2.62 -13.15 28.20
C LEU A 59 -3.45 -13.35 29.48
N TYR A 60 -2.77 -13.41 30.63
CA TYR A 60 -3.40 -13.32 31.94
C TYR A 60 -3.13 -11.93 32.54
N PRO A 61 -4.12 -11.26 33.16
CA PRO A 61 -3.87 -9.99 33.83
C PRO A 61 -2.96 -10.19 35.04
N THR A 62 -1.78 -9.58 35.03
CA THR A 62 -0.94 -9.45 36.21
C THR A 62 -1.51 -8.38 37.12
N SER A 63 -2.11 -8.79 38.23
CA SER A 63 -2.51 -7.88 39.30
C SER A 63 -1.26 -7.35 40.02
N THR A 64 -0.94 -6.07 39.86
CA THR A 64 0.00 -5.37 40.73
C THR A 64 -0.66 -5.14 42.09
N LEU A 65 -0.24 -5.90 43.10
CA LEU A 65 -0.51 -5.60 44.50
C LEU A 65 0.19 -4.27 44.85
N MET A 66 -0.59 -3.18 44.93
CA MET A 66 -0.13 -1.96 45.60
C MET A 66 -0.02 -2.23 47.10
N SER A 67 1.17 -1.98 47.65
CA SER A 67 1.40 -1.94 49.09
C SER A 67 0.69 -0.74 49.71
N THR A 68 -0.14 -1.03 50.70
CA THR A 68 -0.86 -0.08 51.53
C THR A 68 0.10 0.70 52.43
N LEU A 69 -0.04 2.03 52.48
CA LEU A 69 0.30 2.80 53.67
C LEU A 69 -0.89 3.66 54.11
N SER A 70 -1.33 3.32 55.31
CA SER A 70 -2.38 3.91 56.13
C SER A 70 -2.05 5.34 56.54
N SER A 71 -3.05 6.23 56.50
CA SER A 71 -3.32 7.13 57.63
C SER A 71 -4.81 7.49 57.67
N GLN A 72 -5.37 7.41 58.87
CA GLN A 72 -6.78 7.52 59.22
C GLN A 72 -7.16 8.97 59.63
N PRO A 73 -8.45 9.27 59.91
CA PRO A 73 -9.12 10.49 59.48
C PRO A 73 -9.16 11.61 60.55
N VAL A 74 -9.56 12.81 60.12
CA VAL A 74 -10.06 13.85 61.03
C VAL A 74 -11.43 14.34 60.55
N LEU A 75 -12.40 14.24 61.45
CA LEU A 75 -13.76 14.78 61.36
C LEU A 75 -13.79 16.26 61.79
N THR A 76 -14.63 17.10 61.19
CA THR A 76 -15.73 17.84 61.88
C THR A 76 -16.42 18.91 60.99
N PHE A 77 -17.71 18.66 60.70
CA PHE A 77 -18.96 19.44 60.90
C PHE A 77 -19.21 20.90 60.40
N PRO A 78 -20.51 21.28 60.20
CA PRO A 78 -21.01 22.13 59.11
C PRO A 78 -21.56 23.49 59.57
N THR A 79 -22.02 24.35 58.64
CA THR A 79 -23.08 25.39 58.73
C THR A 79 -22.95 26.35 57.53
N VAL A 80 -23.90 27.14 57.01
CA VAL A 80 -25.37 27.32 57.04
C VAL A 80 -25.70 28.25 55.83
N SER A 81 -26.94 28.24 55.40
CA SER A 81 -27.54 28.78 54.16
C SER A 81 -27.88 30.30 54.12
N SER A 82 -27.97 30.82 52.86
CA SER A 82 -28.98 31.74 52.26
C SER A 82 -28.98 33.27 52.59
N PRO A 83 -29.58 34.19 51.78
CA PRO A 83 -30.65 33.96 50.78
C PRO A 83 -30.60 34.73 49.42
N GLU A 84 -31.50 34.30 48.51
CA GLU A 84 -31.98 34.95 47.27
C GLU A 84 -32.75 36.26 47.52
N ILE A 85 -32.86 37.14 46.50
CA ILE A 85 -34.11 37.89 46.16
C ILE A 85 -34.20 38.11 44.62
N PRO A 86 -35.42 38.14 44.00
CA PRO A 86 -35.71 37.86 42.59
C PRO A 86 -36.22 39.08 41.77
N THR A 87 -36.37 38.96 40.44
CA THR A 87 -37.67 39.07 39.69
C THR A 87 -37.54 39.21 38.14
N ARG A 88 -38.43 38.45 37.48
CA ARG A 88 -38.89 38.27 36.06
C ARG A 88 -39.43 39.55 35.36
N PRO A 89 -40.10 39.53 34.16
CA PRO A 89 -40.10 38.66 32.93
C PRO A 89 -40.00 39.45 31.59
N ALA A 90 -39.85 38.75 30.45
CA ALA A 90 -40.73 38.80 29.25
C ALA A 90 -40.01 38.72 27.88
N TYR A 91 -40.34 37.67 27.12
CA TYR A 91 -40.26 37.56 25.64
C TYR A 91 -41.48 38.28 25.01
N PRO A 92 -41.48 38.76 23.75
CA PRO A 92 -41.38 37.88 22.56
C PRO A 92 -40.72 38.45 21.26
N SER A 93 -40.34 37.51 20.35
CA SER A 93 -40.32 37.52 18.85
C SER A 93 -39.73 38.74 18.09
N THR A 94 -38.94 38.66 17.00
CA THR A 94 -38.82 37.72 15.86
C THR A 94 -37.68 38.20 14.93
N PHE A 95 -36.93 37.25 14.35
CA PHE A 95 -36.20 37.24 13.06
C PHE A 95 -35.49 38.50 12.53
N THR A 96 -34.17 38.39 12.33
CA THR A 96 -33.60 38.31 10.97
C THR A 96 -32.30 37.51 10.96
N SER A 97 -32.24 36.54 10.05
CA SER A 97 -31.14 35.63 9.79
C SER A 97 -29.98 36.31 9.07
N GLY A 98 -28.76 35.99 9.48
CA GLY A 98 -27.55 36.23 8.72
C GLY A 98 -26.45 35.33 9.26
N MET A 99 -26.50 34.05 8.91
CA MET A 99 -25.40 33.13 9.16
C MET A 99 -24.13 33.66 8.45
N PRO A 100 -22.94 33.56 9.06
CA PRO A 100 -21.75 33.28 8.28
C PRO A 100 -21.77 31.78 7.97
N SER A 101 -22.51 31.41 6.92
CA SER A 101 -22.34 30.12 6.26
C SER A 101 -21.23 30.27 5.24
N SER A 102 -20.09 29.65 5.53
CA SER A 102 -19.38 28.73 4.64
C SER A 102 -17.93 28.72 5.09
N THR A 103 -17.58 27.71 5.87
CA THR A 103 -16.29 27.05 5.72
C THR A 103 -15.95 27.00 4.23
N PRO A 104 -14.75 27.41 3.79
CA PRO A 104 -14.35 27.06 2.45
C PRO A 104 -14.35 25.53 2.41
N ALA A 105 -15.28 24.94 1.66
CA ALA A 105 -15.09 23.59 1.18
C ALA A 105 -13.84 23.68 0.30
N PHE A 106 -12.70 23.28 0.85
CA PHE A 106 -11.50 23.06 0.07
C PHE A 106 -11.82 21.92 -0.89
N SER A 107 -12.30 22.30 -2.08
CA SER A 107 -12.13 21.53 -3.32
C SER A 107 -10.63 21.52 -3.65
N GLN A 108 -9.81 20.96 -2.76
CA GLN A 108 -8.39 20.74 -3.00
C GLN A 108 -8.28 19.47 -3.82
N ASN A 109 -7.51 19.52 -4.90
CA ASN A 109 -7.11 18.33 -5.64
C ASN A 109 -6.52 17.31 -4.63
N PRO A 110 -7.01 16.06 -4.57
CA PRO A 110 -6.52 15.05 -3.63
C PRO A 110 -5.05 14.65 -3.89
N ILE A 111 -4.48 15.07 -5.02
CA ILE A 111 -3.06 14.94 -5.34
C ILE A 111 -2.44 16.33 -5.38
N ARG A 112 -1.40 16.55 -4.57
CA ARG A 112 -0.74 17.85 -4.42
C ARG A 112 0.75 17.76 -4.72
N ILE A 113 1.32 18.85 -5.25
CA ILE A 113 2.77 18.94 -5.47
C ILE A 113 3.47 19.12 -4.12
N LEU A 114 4.43 18.24 -3.82
CA LEU A 114 5.33 18.35 -2.67
C LEU A 114 6.57 19.16 -3.05
N GLN A 115 7.19 18.81 -4.17
CA GLN A 115 8.36 19.51 -4.68
C GLN A 115 8.48 19.41 -6.21
N LYS A 116 9.40 20.22 -6.74
CA LYS A 116 9.69 20.35 -8.17
C LYS A 116 11.19 20.60 -8.36
N MET A 117 11.78 19.95 -9.36
CA MET A 117 13.16 20.14 -9.77
C MET A 117 13.31 20.14 -11.30
N GLU A 118 14.45 20.63 -11.75
CA GLU A 118 14.83 20.58 -13.17
C GLU A 118 15.15 19.14 -13.57
N GLY A 119 14.74 18.74 -14.78
CA GLY A 119 15.23 17.50 -15.38
C GLY A 119 16.74 17.60 -15.69
N PRO A 120 17.47 16.46 -15.73
CA PRO A 120 18.88 16.45 -16.10
C PRO A 120 19.15 16.87 -17.55
N GLY A 121 18.11 16.83 -18.40
CA GLY A 121 18.13 17.30 -19.79
C GLY A 121 16.76 17.82 -20.22
N SER A 122 16.50 17.84 -21.53
CA SER A 122 15.29 18.41 -22.14
C SER A 122 14.33 17.38 -22.74
N PHE A 123 14.72 16.09 -22.71
CA PHE A 123 13.99 15.02 -23.39
C PHE A 123 13.87 13.79 -22.50
N ALA A 124 13.75 13.99 -21.19
CA ALA A 124 13.52 12.88 -20.28
C ALA A 124 12.18 12.20 -20.60
N GLU A 125 12.21 10.87 -20.76
CA GLU A 125 11.04 10.06 -21.12
C GLU A 125 10.60 9.17 -19.96
N GLY A 126 11.49 8.30 -19.46
CA GLY A 126 11.21 7.35 -18.39
C GLY A 126 11.84 7.74 -17.05
N ILE A 127 11.20 7.32 -15.97
CA ILE A 127 11.65 7.51 -14.59
C ILE A 127 11.45 6.22 -13.80
N ALA A 128 12.38 5.86 -12.92
CA ALA A 128 12.23 4.75 -12.00
C ALA A 128 12.83 5.08 -10.63
N TRP A 129 12.24 4.56 -9.56
CA TRP A 129 12.75 4.69 -8.20
C TRP A 129 13.31 3.37 -7.71
N ASP A 130 14.59 3.33 -7.33
CA ASP A 130 15.26 2.10 -6.85
C ASP A 130 15.13 1.88 -5.33
N GLY A 131 14.30 2.67 -4.66
CA GLY A 131 14.21 2.71 -3.20
C GLY A 131 15.10 3.76 -2.54
N LYS A 132 16.05 4.36 -3.27
CA LYS A 132 17.02 5.34 -2.74
C LYS A 132 17.21 6.57 -3.63
N THR A 133 17.17 6.40 -4.94
CA THR A 133 17.52 7.39 -5.96
C THR A 133 16.60 7.25 -7.18
N LEU A 134 16.51 8.34 -7.96
CA LEU A 134 15.75 8.36 -9.21
C LEU A 134 16.66 8.03 -10.39
N TRP A 135 16.17 7.16 -11.27
CA TRP A 135 16.77 6.86 -12.56
C TRP A 135 15.95 7.54 -13.65
N ILE A 136 16.62 8.21 -14.59
CA ILE A 136 15.95 8.95 -15.68
C ILE A 136 16.56 8.55 -17.01
N SER A 137 15.73 8.22 -17.99
CA SER A 137 16.18 8.04 -19.39
C SER A 137 16.09 9.34 -20.17
N GLU A 138 17.19 9.67 -20.83
CA GLU A 138 17.32 10.69 -21.87
C GLU A 138 17.83 10.02 -23.15
N PRO A 139 17.67 10.61 -24.35
CA PRO A 139 17.86 9.94 -25.64
C PRO A 139 19.16 9.14 -25.83
N THR A 140 20.23 9.50 -25.11
CA THR A 140 21.53 8.83 -25.15
C THR A 140 22.09 8.45 -23.78
N THR A 141 21.40 8.78 -22.68
CA THR A 141 22.00 8.77 -21.34
C THR A 141 20.98 8.36 -20.30
N ILE A 142 21.41 7.51 -19.38
CA ILE A 142 20.67 7.18 -18.18
C ILE A 142 21.31 7.94 -17.03
N PHE A 143 20.54 8.81 -16.40
CA PHE A 143 20.94 9.57 -15.23
C PHE A 143 20.47 8.87 -13.96
N ASN A 144 21.26 9.02 -12.91
CA ASN A 144 20.87 8.69 -11.54
C ASN A 144 20.96 9.97 -10.71
N LEU A 145 19.89 10.31 -10.00
CA LEU A 145 19.75 11.53 -9.23
C LEU A 145 19.33 11.21 -7.80
N ASP A 146 19.76 12.03 -6.85
CA ASP A 146 19.14 12.00 -5.52
C ASP A 146 17.71 12.61 -5.56
N GLU A 147 17.00 12.51 -4.44
CA GLU A 147 15.63 13.01 -4.26
C GLU A 147 15.51 14.55 -4.35
N TYR A 148 16.62 15.28 -4.50
CA TYR A 148 16.67 16.73 -4.66
C TYR A 148 17.17 17.15 -6.06
N GLY A 149 17.37 16.18 -6.96
CA GLY A 149 17.74 16.41 -8.36
C GLY A 149 19.24 16.57 -8.60
N LYS A 150 20.09 16.27 -7.61
CA LYS A 150 21.53 16.25 -7.83
C LYS A 150 21.90 15.00 -8.61
N VAL A 151 22.54 15.19 -9.77
CA VAL A 151 23.08 14.09 -10.57
C VAL A 151 24.22 13.39 -9.81
N LEU A 152 24.01 12.12 -9.49
CA LEU A 152 24.97 11.21 -8.85
C LEU A 152 25.79 10.46 -9.89
N SER A 153 25.16 10.05 -11.00
CA SER A 153 25.85 9.49 -12.16
C SER A 153 25.10 9.77 -13.46
N ALA A 154 25.84 9.74 -14.58
CA ALA A 154 25.30 9.85 -15.92
C ALA A 154 26.08 8.88 -16.81
N ARG A 155 25.38 7.90 -17.39
CA ARG A 155 26.01 6.80 -18.13
C ARG A 155 25.33 6.63 -19.49
N PRO A 156 26.06 6.24 -20.55
CA PRO A 156 25.44 5.96 -21.84
C PRO A 156 24.34 4.91 -21.70
N ALA A 157 23.21 5.14 -22.38
CA ALA A 157 22.19 4.09 -22.52
C ALA A 157 22.77 2.93 -23.35
N PRO A 158 22.40 1.67 -23.05
CA PRO A 158 22.93 0.49 -23.76
C PRO A 158 22.53 0.46 -25.25
N GLU A 159 21.55 1.28 -25.68
CA GLU A 159 21.07 1.41 -27.07
C GLU A 159 20.57 2.83 -27.40
N VAL A 160 20.05 3.03 -28.62
CA VAL A 160 19.52 4.32 -29.10
C VAL A 160 18.01 4.46 -28.83
N THR A 161 17.63 5.55 -28.17
CA THR A 161 16.26 5.94 -27.76
C THR A 161 15.68 5.10 -26.60
N PRO A 162 16.20 5.28 -25.38
CA PRO A 162 15.58 4.76 -24.16
C PRO A 162 14.25 5.50 -23.89
N GLY A 163 13.23 4.76 -23.47
CA GLY A 163 11.91 5.28 -23.10
C GLY A 163 11.57 4.94 -21.64
N GLY A 164 10.36 4.42 -21.42
CA GLY A 164 9.86 3.98 -20.11
C GLY A 164 10.77 3.06 -19.32
N MET A 165 10.73 3.17 -17.99
CA MET A 165 11.63 2.47 -17.07
C MET A 165 10.88 2.03 -15.81
N THR A 166 11.32 0.95 -15.19
CA THR A 166 10.81 0.52 -13.87
C THR A 166 11.91 -0.18 -13.07
N TRP A 167 11.73 -0.33 -11.77
CA TRP A 167 12.64 -1.06 -10.90
C TRP A 167 11.95 -2.32 -10.38
N ASP A 168 12.57 -3.48 -10.60
CA ASP A 168 11.93 -4.76 -10.21
C ASP A 168 12.15 -5.16 -8.74
N GLY A 169 12.85 -4.31 -7.98
CA GLY A 169 13.32 -4.58 -6.63
C GLY A 169 14.82 -4.86 -6.56
N ASN A 170 15.45 -5.31 -7.65
CA ASN A 170 16.88 -5.65 -7.73
C ASN A 170 17.61 -4.97 -8.90
N HIS A 171 16.97 -4.82 -10.05
CA HIS A 171 17.55 -4.30 -11.29
C HIS A 171 16.64 -3.25 -11.93
N LEU A 172 17.28 -2.39 -12.71
CA LEU A 172 16.62 -1.38 -13.53
C LEU A 172 16.18 -2.02 -14.85
N TRP A 173 14.93 -1.78 -15.22
CA TRP A 173 14.35 -2.22 -16.47
C TRP A 173 14.11 -1.04 -17.38
N LEU A 174 14.44 -1.20 -18.66
CA LEU A 174 14.35 -0.14 -19.66
C LEU A 174 13.71 -0.64 -20.95
N TYR A 175 12.71 0.08 -21.45
CA TYR A 175 12.21 -0.07 -22.80
C TYR A 175 13.03 0.77 -23.80
N THR A 176 13.28 0.24 -25.00
CA THR A 176 13.89 1.00 -26.10
C THR A 176 13.00 1.02 -27.35
N THR A 177 12.78 2.21 -27.92
CA THR A 177 11.80 2.44 -28.98
C THR A 177 12.24 1.85 -30.33
N ASN A 178 13.53 1.94 -30.68
CA ASN A 178 14.02 1.52 -31.99
C ASN A 178 13.97 0.00 -32.22
N TYR A 179 14.17 -0.79 -31.16
CA TYR A 179 14.15 -2.25 -31.25
C TYR A 179 12.90 -2.87 -30.64
N SER A 180 12.14 -2.11 -29.85
CA SER A 180 10.99 -2.60 -29.07
C SER A 180 11.40 -3.76 -28.17
N PHE A 181 12.44 -3.54 -27.37
CA PHE A 181 12.92 -4.48 -26.38
C PHE A 181 12.82 -3.89 -24.98
N MET A 182 12.68 -4.77 -24.02
CA MET A 182 12.85 -4.49 -22.60
C MET A 182 14.17 -5.12 -22.14
N TYR A 183 15.00 -4.33 -21.47
CA TYR A 183 16.32 -4.72 -21.01
C TYR A 183 16.38 -4.72 -19.50
N GLU A 184 16.85 -5.82 -18.91
CA GLU A 184 17.34 -5.84 -17.54
C GLU A 184 18.75 -5.27 -17.53
N LEU A 185 18.98 -4.28 -16.69
CA LEU A 185 20.23 -3.55 -16.64
C LEU A 185 20.98 -3.86 -15.36
N ASP A 186 22.25 -4.21 -15.52
CA ASP A 186 23.22 -4.11 -14.44
C ASP A 186 23.62 -2.65 -14.28
N THR A 187 23.23 -2.09 -13.15
CA THR A 187 23.58 -0.73 -12.76
C THR A 187 24.83 -0.68 -11.88
N GLU A 188 25.45 -1.81 -11.53
CA GLU A 188 26.66 -1.87 -10.73
C GLU A 188 27.91 -1.58 -11.59
N GLY A 189 28.67 -0.55 -11.21
CA GLY A 189 29.91 -0.18 -11.89
C GLY A 189 29.82 1.03 -12.84
N GLN A 190 30.88 1.25 -13.61
CA GLN A 190 31.07 2.48 -14.39
C GLN A 190 30.22 2.54 -15.66
N THR A 191 29.81 1.40 -16.20
CA THR A 191 29.02 1.29 -17.44
C THR A 191 27.79 0.44 -17.19
N ILE A 192 26.67 0.84 -17.76
CA ILE A 192 25.44 0.04 -17.75
C ILE A 192 25.62 -1.14 -18.69
N GLN A 193 25.35 -2.34 -18.18
CA GLN A 193 25.38 -3.56 -18.99
C GLN A 193 23.99 -4.16 -19.08
N THR A 194 23.70 -4.76 -20.23
CA THR A 194 22.49 -5.57 -20.39
C THR A 194 22.73 -6.95 -19.80
N LEU A 195 21.88 -7.37 -18.85
CA LEU A 195 21.88 -8.72 -18.28
C LEU A 195 21.06 -9.68 -19.13
N ARG A 196 19.82 -9.29 -19.45
CA ARG A 196 18.93 -10.01 -20.36
C ARG A 196 17.99 -9.05 -21.06
N SER A 197 17.32 -9.55 -22.10
CA SER A 197 16.27 -8.79 -22.77
C SER A 197 15.20 -9.70 -23.34
N PHE A 198 14.03 -9.12 -23.57
CA PHE A 198 12.97 -9.75 -24.34
C PHE A 198 12.25 -8.69 -25.18
N LYS A 199 11.59 -9.15 -26.25
CA LYS A 199 10.91 -8.28 -27.18
C LYS A 199 9.56 -7.83 -26.60
N ALA A 200 9.27 -6.53 -26.69
CA ALA A 200 7.96 -6.00 -26.35
C ALA A 200 6.87 -6.55 -27.31
N PRO A 201 5.62 -6.66 -26.87
CA PRO A 201 4.53 -7.29 -27.64
C PRO A 201 4.28 -6.65 -29.01
N THR A 202 4.51 -5.35 -29.10
CA THR A 202 4.26 -4.55 -30.30
C THR A 202 5.46 -3.67 -30.62
N MET A 203 5.73 -3.50 -31.91
CA MET A 203 6.62 -2.46 -32.40
C MET A 203 5.77 -1.31 -32.92
N VAL A 204 5.82 -0.17 -32.24
CA VAL A 204 5.15 1.05 -32.68
C VAL A 204 6.23 2.04 -33.10
N LEU A 205 6.21 2.49 -34.35
CA LEU A 205 7.24 3.37 -34.92
C LEU A 205 6.63 4.73 -35.25
N GLY A 206 7.24 5.80 -34.70
CA GLY A 206 6.98 7.19 -35.08
C GLY A 206 5.73 7.83 -34.46
N GLY A 207 5.76 9.14 -34.27
CA GLY A 207 4.71 9.87 -33.52
C GLY A 207 5.03 9.92 -32.03
N SER A 208 4.45 10.88 -31.32
CA SER A 208 4.58 11.07 -29.86
C SER A 208 3.90 9.94 -29.07
N ILE A 209 4.34 8.70 -29.32
CA ILE A 209 3.86 7.49 -28.68
C ILE A 209 4.59 7.39 -27.35
N THR A 210 3.81 7.34 -26.28
CA THR A 210 4.31 7.16 -24.93
C THR A 210 4.42 5.66 -24.63
N HIS A 211 5.55 5.31 -24.04
CA HIS A 211 5.87 3.96 -23.61
C HIS A 211 6.28 4.04 -22.15
N ASP A 212 5.64 3.25 -21.30
CA ASP A 212 6.02 3.20 -19.90
C ASP A 212 5.95 1.78 -19.35
N LEU A 213 6.72 1.55 -18.28
CA LEU A 213 6.87 0.25 -17.63
C LEU A 213 6.49 0.36 -16.16
N ALA A 214 5.82 -0.65 -15.65
CA ALA A 214 5.67 -0.86 -14.22
C ALA A 214 6.03 -2.30 -13.85
N TRP A 215 6.44 -2.48 -12.61
CA TRP A 215 6.65 -3.78 -12.02
C TRP A 215 5.70 -3.91 -10.85
N ASP A 216 4.78 -4.88 -10.91
CA ASP A 216 3.89 -5.06 -9.78
C ASP A 216 4.58 -5.81 -8.64
N GLY A 217 5.60 -6.63 -8.88
CA GLY A 217 6.17 -7.55 -7.89
C GLY A 217 6.27 -8.99 -8.38
N GLU A 218 5.51 -9.31 -9.42
CA GLU A 218 5.39 -10.63 -10.04
C GLU A 218 5.41 -10.55 -11.58
N HIS A 219 4.76 -9.52 -12.15
CA HIS A 219 4.62 -9.29 -13.58
C HIS A 219 5.07 -7.88 -13.99
N PHE A 220 5.47 -7.76 -15.26
CA PHE A 220 5.69 -6.47 -15.89
C PHE A 220 4.40 -5.95 -16.49
N TRP A 221 4.19 -4.65 -16.38
CA TRP A 221 3.14 -3.95 -17.08
C TRP A 221 3.74 -3.00 -18.09
N TYR A 222 3.20 -3.01 -19.31
CA TYR A 222 3.73 -2.25 -20.44
C TYR A 222 2.62 -1.45 -21.11
N ALA A 223 2.74 -0.13 -21.08
CA ALA A 223 1.87 0.77 -21.81
C ALA A 223 2.45 1.11 -23.19
N ASN A 224 1.60 1.12 -24.23
CA ASN A 224 1.97 1.55 -25.58
C ASN A 224 0.89 2.43 -26.21
N GLN A 225 0.72 3.64 -25.68
CA GLN A 225 -0.35 4.57 -26.06
C GLN A 225 -1.75 4.10 -25.65
N TYR A 226 -2.41 3.22 -26.42
CA TYR A 226 -3.80 2.83 -26.19
C TYR A 226 -3.98 1.44 -25.59
N ASN A 227 -2.89 0.74 -25.28
CA ASN A 227 -2.98 -0.57 -24.63
C ASN A 227 -2.04 -0.67 -23.45
N LEU A 228 -2.42 -1.55 -22.53
CA LEU A 228 -1.68 -1.94 -21.36
C LEU A 228 -1.58 -3.48 -21.36
N TYR A 229 -0.36 -3.99 -21.43
CA TYR A 229 -0.08 -5.42 -21.42
C TYR A 229 0.46 -5.83 -20.05
N GLU A 230 -0.09 -6.90 -19.48
CA GLU A 230 0.58 -7.65 -18.42
C GLU A 230 1.46 -8.70 -19.08
N LEU A 231 2.73 -8.75 -18.66
CA LEU A 231 3.76 -9.61 -19.22
C LEU A 231 4.37 -10.45 -18.10
N SER A 232 4.64 -11.72 -18.41
CA SER A 232 5.47 -12.55 -17.55
C SER A 232 6.89 -11.98 -17.45
N THR A 233 7.67 -12.46 -16.49
CA THR A 233 9.09 -12.09 -16.37
C THR A 233 9.93 -12.48 -17.60
N THR A 234 9.44 -13.34 -18.49
CA THR A 234 10.09 -13.71 -19.75
C THR A 234 9.55 -12.95 -20.98
N GLY A 235 8.58 -12.05 -20.79
CA GLY A 235 7.98 -11.24 -21.85
C GLY A 235 6.78 -11.88 -22.55
N GLU A 236 6.25 -12.98 -22.03
CA GLU A 236 5.03 -13.59 -22.56
C GLU A 236 3.83 -12.73 -22.17
N VAL A 237 2.94 -12.44 -23.13
CA VAL A 237 1.72 -11.67 -22.85
C VAL A 237 0.73 -12.53 -22.07
N ILE A 238 0.40 -12.08 -20.86
CA ILE A 238 -0.59 -12.70 -19.97
C ILE A 238 -1.97 -12.14 -20.29
N GLN A 239 -2.09 -10.82 -20.36
CA GLN A 239 -3.31 -10.11 -20.75
C GLN A 239 -3.02 -8.79 -21.46
N ASN A 240 -4.07 -8.23 -22.05
CA ASN A 240 -4.04 -6.95 -22.73
C ASN A 240 -5.34 -6.19 -22.49
N LEU A 241 -5.22 -4.93 -22.06
CA LEU A 241 -6.32 -4.01 -21.79
C LEU A 241 -6.22 -2.83 -22.75
N ALA A 242 -7.35 -2.44 -23.36
CA ALA A 242 -7.41 -1.33 -24.30
C ALA A 242 -8.04 -0.09 -23.65
N PHE A 243 -7.46 1.08 -23.91
CA PHE A 243 -7.89 2.36 -23.37
C PHE A 243 -8.28 3.33 -24.50
N PRO A 244 -9.30 4.17 -24.29
CA PRO A 244 -9.74 5.13 -25.31
C PRO A 244 -8.82 6.36 -25.43
N GLN A 245 -7.87 6.51 -24.53
CA GLN A 245 -6.97 7.67 -24.41
C GLN A 245 -5.52 7.22 -24.34
N ASN A 246 -4.61 8.13 -24.70
CA ASN A 246 -3.19 7.87 -24.64
C ASN A 246 -2.69 7.77 -23.19
N ILE A 247 -2.15 6.63 -22.81
CA ILE A 247 -1.47 6.39 -21.54
C ILE A 247 -0.08 7.01 -21.63
N THR A 248 0.16 8.09 -20.89
CA THR A 248 1.41 8.86 -20.94
C THR A 248 2.35 8.60 -19.77
N GLY A 249 1.94 7.80 -18.82
CA GLY A 249 2.79 7.28 -17.75
C GLY A 249 2.08 6.14 -17.02
N LEU A 250 2.86 5.23 -16.46
CA LEU A 250 2.39 4.03 -15.80
C LEU A 250 3.29 3.74 -14.60
N ASP A 251 2.73 3.54 -13.41
CA ASP A 251 3.44 2.80 -12.38
C ASP A 251 2.48 2.04 -11.45
N TRP A 252 3.05 1.24 -10.55
CA TRP A 252 2.36 0.42 -9.57
C TRP A 252 2.52 1.00 -8.16
N ASP A 253 1.42 1.26 -7.47
CA ASP A 253 1.44 1.83 -6.11
C ASP A 253 1.67 0.79 -5.00
N GLY A 254 1.97 -0.46 -5.36
CA GLY A 254 2.01 -1.60 -4.44
C GLY A 254 0.71 -2.42 -4.42
N SER A 255 -0.38 -1.93 -4.99
CA SER A 255 -1.70 -2.57 -5.00
C SER A 255 -2.52 -2.36 -6.27
N HIS A 256 -2.26 -1.27 -6.99
CA HIS A 256 -3.01 -0.82 -8.16
C HIS A 256 -2.08 -0.27 -9.23
N LEU A 257 -2.56 -0.29 -10.47
CA LEU A 257 -1.91 0.45 -11.55
C LEU A 257 -2.42 1.87 -11.57
N TRP A 258 -1.48 2.81 -11.67
CA TRP A 258 -1.70 4.22 -11.87
C TRP A 258 -1.36 4.57 -13.31
N LEU A 259 -2.31 5.14 -14.03
CA LEU A 259 -2.15 5.57 -15.42
C LEU A 259 -2.31 7.08 -15.52
N ALA A 260 -1.34 7.77 -16.10
CA ALA A 260 -1.55 9.15 -16.54
C ALA A 260 -2.19 9.18 -17.93
N PHE A 261 -3.13 10.09 -18.09
CA PHE A 261 -3.69 10.49 -19.37
C PHE A 261 -3.53 12.00 -19.53
N GLY A 262 -3.25 12.45 -20.75
CA GLY A 262 -3.23 13.86 -21.06
C GLY A 262 -2.72 14.16 -22.45
N ASP A 263 -3.45 14.99 -23.18
CA ASP A 263 -2.98 15.55 -24.44
C ASP A 263 -2.13 16.81 -24.20
N PRO A 264 -1.16 17.12 -25.07
CA PRO A 264 -0.37 18.34 -24.97
C PRO A 264 -1.22 19.61 -24.77
N GLY A 265 -0.93 20.36 -23.70
CA GLY A 265 -1.60 21.62 -23.34
C GLY A 265 -2.94 21.47 -22.59
N GLN A 266 -3.50 20.26 -22.52
CA GLN A 266 -4.74 19.98 -21.78
C GLN A 266 -4.46 19.64 -20.31
N ALA A 267 -5.51 19.57 -19.49
CA ALA A 267 -5.39 19.03 -18.15
C ALA A 267 -5.07 17.53 -18.25
N ALA A 268 -4.12 17.05 -17.45
CA ALA A 268 -3.86 15.62 -17.32
C ALA A 268 -4.69 15.05 -16.16
N SER A 269 -4.87 13.74 -16.15
CA SER A 269 -5.58 13.00 -15.10
C SER A 269 -4.86 11.71 -14.78
N PHE A 270 -4.97 11.26 -13.55
CA PHE A 270 -4.62 9.91 -13.13
C PHE A 270 -5.87 9.04 -13.07
N GLN A 271 -5.81 7.86 -13.70
CA GLN A 271 -6.79 6.80 -13.49
C GLN A 271 -6.12 5.66 -12.72
N ILE A 272 -6.83 5.11 -11.75
CA ILE A 272 -6.31 4.02 -10.92
C ILE A 272 -7.20 2.81 -11.15
N ILE A 273 -6.56 1.71 -11.48
CA ILE A 273 -7.24 0.46 -11.82
C ILE A 273 -6.70 -0.71 -11.01
N ASP A 274 -7.52 -1.74 -10.86
CA ASP A 274 -7.02 -3.06 -10.47
C ASP A 274 -6.36 -3.79 -11.65
N SER A 275 -5.82 -4.99 -11.40
CA SER A 275 -5.18 -5.80 -12.43
C SER A 275 -6.15 -6.37 -13.47
N SER A 276 -7.46 -6.30 -13.25
CA SER A 276 -8.47 -6.68 -14.25
C SER A 276 -8.84 -5.54 -15.20
N GLY A 277 -8.43 -4.31 -14.87
CA GLY A 277 -8.78 -3.09 -15.59
C GLY A 277 -10.01 -2.36 -15.03
N GLU A 278 -10.53 -2.77 -13.87
CA GLU A 278 -11.63 -2.06 -13.21
C GLU A 278 -11.14 -0.71 -12.69
N VAL A 279 -11.88 0.36 -13.00
CA VAL A 279 -11.52 1.72 -12.57
C VAL A 279 -11.99 1.95 -11.13
N LEU A 280 -11.02 2.10 -10.24
CA LEU A 280 -11.24 2.34 -8.81
C LEU A 280 -11.31 3.84 -8.48
N GLY A 281 -10.64 4.68 -9.28
CA GLY A 281 -10.61 6.12 -9.08
C GLY A 281 -10.12 6.89 -10.29
N THR A 282 -10.50 8.16 -10.37
CA THR A 282 -9.99 9.10 -11.36
C THR A 282 -9.80 10.46 -10.70
N PHE A 283 -8.61 11.03 -10.86
CA PHE A 283 -8.20 12.26 -10.18
C PHE A 283 -7.53 13.21 -11.18
N ASP A 284 -7.77 14.50 -11.04
CA ASP A 284 -7.07 15.50 -11.84
C ASP A 284 -5.58 15.49 -11.47
N ALA A 285 -4.69 15.53 -12.45
CA ALA A 285 -3.26 15.71 -12.18
C ALA A 285 -2.99 17.20 -11.89
N PRO A 286 -2.18 17.53 -10.86
CA PRO A 286 -1.81 18.92 -10.58
C PRO A 286 -0.76 19.47 -11.56
N VAL A 287 -0.28 18.64 -12.50
CA VAL A 287 0.69 18.98 -13.55
C VAL A 287 0.14 18.54 -14.91
N LYS A 288 0.73 19.05 -16.00
CA LYS A 288 0.37 18.73 -17.38
C LYS A 288 1.51 18.04 -18.11
N ASN A 289 1.21 17.46 -19.28
CA ASN A 289 2.22 16.89 -20.19
C ASN A 289 3.13 15.86 -19.48
N ILE A 290 2.54 14.93 -18.74
CA ILE A 290 3.27 13.84 -18.05
C ILE A 290 3.79 12.86 -19.10
N THR A 291 5.06 12.46 -19.01
CA THR A 291 5.70 11.52 -19.95
C THR A 291 6.22 10.24 -19.32
N GLY A 292 6.34 10.22 -17.99
CA GLY A 292 6.73 9.04 -17.22
C GLY A 292 6.43 9.27 -15.75
N MET A 293 6.24 8.18 -15.01
CA MET A 293 5.97 8.27 -13.58
C MET A 293 6.59 7.11 -12.81
N THR A 294 6.88 7.33 -11.52
CA THR A 294 7.28 6.23 -10.64
C THR A 294 6.84 6.45 -9.20
N TRP A 295 6.50 5.37 -8.49
CA TRP A 295 6.17 5.38 -7.08
C TRP A 295 7.43 5.51 -6.23
N GLY A 296 7.43 6.52 -5.36
CA GLY A 296 8.55 6.87 -4.50
C GLY A 296 8.41 6.33 -3.08
N GLN A 297 8.93 7.10 -2.13
CA GLN A 297 8.85 6.78 -0.70
C GLN A 297 7.42 6.98 -0.18
N GLY A 298 6.91 6.03 0.62
CA GLY A 298 5.59 6.14 1.25
C GLY A 298 4.44 6.24 0.26
N THR A 299 3.89 7.45 0.12
CA THR A 299 2.73 7.76 -0.75
C THR A 299 3.09 8.79 -1.81
N SER A 300 4.39 9.00 -2.03
CA SER A 300 4.89 9.93 -3.03
C SER A 300 4.85 9.32 -4.42
N LEU A 301 4.36 10.09 -5.39
CA LEU A 301 4.45 9.80 -6.81
C LEU A 301 5.40 10.78 -7.49
N TRP A 302 6.41 10.28 -8.16
CA TRP A 302 7.30 11.09 -8.99
C TRP A 302 6.80 11.10 -10.42
N VAL A 303 6.80 12.26 -11.06
CA VAL A 303 6.40 12.39 -12.47
C VAL A 303 7.39 13.26 -13.23
N ILE A 304 7.71 12.84 -14.46
CA ILE A 304 8.32 13.72 -15.46
C ILE A 304 7.17 14.44 -16.15
N ALA A 305 7.27 15.77 -16.23
CA ALA A 305 6.29 16.61 -16.90
C ALA A 305 6.96 17.77 -17.63
N HIS A 306 6.35 18.21 -18.73
CA HIS A 306 6.83 19.35 -19.51
C HIS A 306 6.00 20.61 -19.26
N GLU A 307 6.68 21.73 -19.01
CA GLU A 307 6.03 23.03 -18.83
C GLU A 307 6.03 23.90 -20.10
N ASP A 308 4.94 24.63 -20.28
CA ASP A 308 4.79 25.67 -21.28
C ASP A 308 5.20 27.06 -20.74
N PRO A 309 5.76 27.95 -21.57
CA PRO A 309 6.24 27.71 -22.93
C PRO A 309 7.66 27.10 -22.94
N GLY A 310 7.93 26.18 -23.87
CA GLY A 310 9.29 25.70 -24.15
C GLY A 310 9.55 24.23 -23.87
N PHE A 311 8.57 23.46 -23.40
CA PHE A 311 8.67 22.02 -23.14
C PHE A 311 9.84 21.66 -22.22
N PHE A 312 10.15 22.52 -21.25
CA PHE A 312 11.21 22.24 -20.29
C PHE A 312 10.81 21.06 -19.40
N THR A 313 11.65 20.04 -19.38
CA THR A 313 11.49 18.89 -18.50
C THR A 313 11.61 19.32 -17.05
N LYS A 314 10.58 19.01 -16.27
CA LYS A 314 10.55 19.11 -14.83
C LYS A 314 10.28 17.74 -14.24
N ILE A 315 10.81 17.51 -13.05
CA ILE A 315 10.46 16.36 -12.23
C ILE A 315 9.69 16.87 -11.02
N TYR A 316 8.53 16.30 -10.75
CA TYR A 316 7.69 16.64 -9.61
C TYR A 316 7.58 15.46 -8.67
N GLU A 317 7.61 15.73 -7.36
CA GLU A 317 7.11 14.80 -6.35
C GLU A 317 5.69 15.23 -5.96
N LEU A 318 4.76 14.29 -5.98
CA LEU A 318 3.35 14.49 -5.68
C LEU A 318 2.97 13.67 -4.45
N ASP A 319 2.15 14.23 -3.56
CA ASP A 319 1.54 13.49 -2.45
C ASP A 319 0.19 12.93 -2.91
N ALA A 320 0.11 11.60 -2.99
CA ALA A 320 -1.10 10.89 -3.39
C ALA A 320 -1.97 10.44 -2.20
N THR A 321 -1.61 10.77 -0.95
CA THR A 321 -2.27 10.27 0.27
C THR A 321 -3.79 10.35 0.21
N ALA A 322 -4.37 11.50 -0.16
CA ALA A 322 -5.82 11.67 -0.13
C ALA A 322 -6.52 10.90 -1.25
N ALA A 323 -5.88 10.78 -2.43
CA ALA A 323 -6.37 9.94 -3.51
C ALA A 323 -6.39 8.46 -3.11
N LEU A 324 -5.30 7.98 -2.48
CA LEU A 324 -5.19 6.59 -1.99
C LEU A 324 -6.22 6.26 -0.90
N ARG A 325 -6.69 7.24 -0.12
CA ARG A 325 -7.77 7.07 0.87
C ARG A 325 -9.17 7.02 0.24
N ALA A 326 -9.31 7.55 -0.97
CA ALA A 326 -10.60 7.65 -1.65
C ALA A 326 -10.91 6.42 -2.52
N ILE A 327 -9.95 5.51 -2.70
CA ILE A 327 -10.11 4.27 -3.47
C ILE A 327 -10.08 3.04 -2.55
N PRO A 328 -10.77 1.94 -2.93
CA PRO A 328 -10.60 0.65 -2.27
C PRO A 328 -9.15 0.18 -2.32
N ARG A 329 -8.73 -0.64 -1.35
CA ARG A 329 -7.39 -1.23 -1.31
C ARG A 329 -7.49 -2.75 -1.25
N PRO A 330 -6.88 -3.49 -2.18
CA PRO A 330 -6.81 -4.94 -2.11
C PRO A 330 -6.01 -5.35 -0.87
N ILE A 331 -6.34 -6.54 -0.42
CA ILE A 331 -5.96 -7.17 0.83
C ILE A 331 -4.53 -7.77 0.75
N ASP A 332 -3.94 -7.80 -0.43
CA ASP A 332 -3.16 -8.96 -0.88
C ASP A 332 -1.64 -8.81 -0.72
N ARG A 333 -1.15 -7.81 0.02
CA ARG A 333 0.27 -7.74 0.40
C ARG A 333 0.37 -7.71 1.90
N GLU A 334 0.41 -8.91 2.48
CA GLU A 334 0.31 -9.12 3.91
C GLU A 334 1.37 -8.29 4.64
N TRP A 335 0.89 -7.31 5.38
CA TRP A 335 1.66 -6.67 6.41
C TRP A 335 1.90 -7.68 7.51
N GLU A 336 3.17 -7.88 7.87
CA GLU A 336 3.51 -8.66 9.04
C GLU A 336 3.42 -7.75 10.26
N THR A 337 2.57 -8.14 11.21
CA THR A 337 2.41 -7.43 12.48
C THR A 337 2.70 -8.36 13.63
N ARG A 338 3.51 -7.94 14.59
CA ARG A 338 3.77 -8.71 15.80
C ARG A 338 3.48 -7.87 17.03
N LEU A 339 2.78 -8.50 17.96
CA LEU A 339 2.49 -7.92 19.26
C LEU A 339 3.78 -7.88 20.11
N ILE A 340 4.17 -6.70 20.58
CA ILE A 340 5.26 -6.53 21.54
C ILE A 340 4.71 -6.53 22.96
N SER A 341 3.71 -5.67 23.20
CA SER A 341 3.06 -5.56 24.51
C SER A 341 1.62 -5.09 24.37
N ALA A 342 0.77 -5.48 25.31
CA ALA A 342 -0.59 -4.98 25.45
C ALA A 342 -0.85 -4.69 26.93
N GLU A 343 -1.18 -3.45 27.25
CA GLU A 343 -1.43 -3.00 28.62
C GLU A 343 -2.88 -2.55 28.77
N ARG A 344 -3.60 -3.18 29.71
CA ARG A 344 -4.94 -2.77 30.12
C ARG A 344 -4.83 -1.59 31.09
N ARG A 345 -5.44 -0.45 30.73
CA ARG A 345 -5.46 0.77 31.55
C ARG A 345 -6.88 1.28 31.78
N GLU A 346 -7.19 1.60 33.02
CA GLU A 346 -8.45 2.26 33.39
C GLU A 346 -8.48 3.73 32.92
N THR A 347 -7.31 4.36 32.87
CA THR A 347 -7.16 5.76 32.46
C THR A 347 -5.91 5.97 31.60
N LEU A 348 -5.96 6.98 30.73
CA LEU A 348 -4.80 7.46 29.97
C LEU A 348 -4.37 8.87 30.41
N PRO A 349 -3.06 9.19 30.36
CA PRO A 349 -2.56 10.55 30.54
C PRO A 349 -3.20 11.52 29.55
N ALA A 350 -3.52 12.74 29.98
CA ALA A 350 -4.43 13.68 29.31
C ALA A 350 -3.91 14.32 28.01
N PHE A 351 -4.25 13.77 26.84
CA PHE A 351 -4.10 14.37 25.50
C PHE A 351 -5.13 13.78 24.50
N SER A 352 -6.38 14.22 24.52
CA SER A 352 -7.38 13.75 23.52
C SER A 352 -7.35 14.60 22.24
N ALA A 353 -8.13 14.23 21.22
CA ALA A 353 -8.35 15.10 20.06
C ALA A 353 -8.88 16.51 20.44
N SER A 354 -9.43 16.67 21.64
CA SER A 354 -9.82 17.97 22.21
C SER A 354 -8.67 18.80 22.80
N GLY A 355 -7.46 18.25 22.87
CA GLY A 355 -6.25 18.93 23.33
C GLY A 355 -6.24 19.34 24.80
N GLN A 356 -7.20 18.91 25.63
CA GLN A 356 -7.29 19.26 27.05
C GLN A 356 -6.20 18.55 27.88
N PRO A 357 -5.13 19.24 28.30
CA PRO A 357 -4.13 18.67 29.18
C PRO A 357 -4.67 18.77 30.62
N ASN A 358 -4.27 17.88 31.52
CA ASN A 358 -4.40 17.98 33.00
C ASN A 358 -5.43 17.09 33.71
N GLN A 359 -6.21 16.21 33.05
CA GLN A 359 -7.00 15.18 33.76
C GLN A 359 -6.95 13.81 33.06
N PRO A 360 -6.61 12.71 33.78
CA PRO A 360 -6.68 11.38 33.22
C PRO A 360 -8.07 11.10 32.66
N LYS A 361 -8.14 10.60 31.42
CA LYS A 361 -9.42 10.27 30.77
C LYS A 361 -9.73 8.80 30.98
N THR A 362 -11.01 8.50 31.21
CA THR A 362 -11.55 7.13 31.24
C THR A 362 -12.08 6.75 29.87
N ALA A 363 -12.13 5.45 29.57
CA ALA A 363 -12.64 4.94 28.28
C ALA A 363 -14.16 5.07 28.12
N GLY A 364 -14.87 5.48 29.18
CA GLY A 364 -16.33 5.48 29.26
C GLY A 364 -16.83 4.41 30.22
N VAL A 365 -18.14 4.41 30.49
CA VAL A 365 -18.76 3.46 31.42
C VAL A 365 -18.71 2.05 30.81
N GLY A 366 -18.14 1.09 31.56
CA GLY A 366 -18.02 -0.32 31.14
C GLY A 366 -16.92 -0.60 30.12
N LEU A 367 -16.05 0.38 29.85
CA LEU A 367 -14.93 0.25 28.92
C LEU A 367 -13.59 0.47 29.64
N VAL A 368 -12.55 -0.14 29.10
CA VAL A 368 -11.15 0.08 29.48
C VAL A 368 -10.28 0.27 28.25
N PHE A 369 -9.16 0.98 28.42
CA PHE A 369 -8.19 1.15 27.36
C PHE A 369 -7.27 -0.04 27.26
N TYR A 370 -6.93 -0.43 26.03
CA TYR A 370 -5.81 -1.30 25.72
C TYR A 370 -4.78 -0.48 24.95
N VAL A 371 -3.60 -0.31 25.54
CA VAL A 371 -2.45 0.32 24.90
C VAL A 371 -1.58 -0.80 24.35
N VAL A 372 -1.52 -0.91 23.02
CA VAL A 372 -0.86 -2.04 22.37
C VAL A 372 0.30 -1.54 21.53
N GLN A 373 1.48 -2.04 21.85
CA GLN A 373 2.68 -1.83 21.07
C GLN A 373 2.84 -2.97 20.07
N VAL A 374 2.99 -2.61 18.81
CA VAL A 374 3.16 -3.54 17.69
C VAL A 374 4.43 -3.19 16.94
N GLU A 375 5.11 -4.20 16.41
CA GLU A 375 6.05 -4.04 15.32
C GLU A 375 5.41 -4.45 14.00
N MET A 376 5.73 -3.73 12.93
CA MET A 376 5.06 -3.91 11.63
C MET A 376 6.07 -3.84 10.50
N ASN A 377 5.86 -4.64 9.45
CA ASN A 377 6.72 -4.64 8.27
C ASN A 377 5.95 -5.00 7.01
N ASN A 378 6.37 -4.39 5.90
CA ASN A 378 5.98 -4.79 4.56
C ASN A 378 7.18 -4.53 3.62
N PRO A 379 7.60 -5.51 2.81
CA PRO A 379 8.80 -5.39 1.99
C PRO A 379 8.62 -4.54 0.72
N HIS A 380 7.41 -4.12 0.37
CA HIS A 380 7.16 -3.39 -0.87
C HIS A 380 7.18 -1.87 -0.68
N PRO A 381 8.10 -1.13 -1.33
CA PRO A 381 8.04 0.33 -1.39
C PRO A 381 6.72 0.74 -2.07
N GLY A 382 5.86 1.46 -1.35
CA GLY A 382 4.50 1.81 -1.83
C GLY A 382 3.37 1.05 -1.15
N ALA A 383 3.64 -0.07 -0.47
CA ALA A 383 2.59 -0.75 0.28
C ALA A 383 1.98 0.17 1.35
N VAL A 384 0.66 0.14 1.43
CA VAL A 384 -0.11 0.90 2.40
C VAL A 384 -1.06 0.01 3.21
N MET A 385 -1.56 0.54 4.33
CA MET A 385 -2.59 -0.08 5.15
C MET A 385 -3.51 0.99 5.74
N ASP A 386 -4.82 0.69 5.81
CA ASP A 386 -5.75 1.43 6.66
C ASP A 386 -5.56 0.99 8.13
N PRO A 387 -5.25 1.87 9.08
CA PRO A 387 -5.11 1.51 10.50
C PRO A 387 -6.32 0.80 11.10
N ALA A 388 -7.53 1.01 10.59
CA ALA A 388 -8.75 0.35 11.07
C ALA A 388 -8.73 -1.16 10.84
N SER A 389 -7.89 -1.65 9.92
CA SER A 389 -7.65 -3.07 9.67
C SER A 389 -6.84 -3.77 10.77
N LEU A 390 -6.21 -3.04 11.68
CA LEU A 390 -5.56 -3.60 12.86
C LEU A 390 -6.61 -3.83 13.95
N GLU A 391 -7.15 -5.03 14.02
CA GLU A 391 -8.23 -5.36 14.94
C GLU A 391 -7.72 -6.06 16.20
N LEU A 392 -8.29 -5.70 17.35
CA LEU A 392 -8.25 -6.55 18.54
C LEU A 392 -9.53 -7.36 18.62
N ILE A 393 -9.39 -8.67 18.82
CA ILE A 393 -10.50 -9.60 19.01
C ILE A 393 -10.53 -10.04 20.46
N ASN A 394 -11.68 -9.90 21.12
CA ASN A 394 -11.83 -10.37 22.50
C ASN A 394 -12.18 -11.86 22.60
N ASP A 395 -12.30 -12.35 23.84
CA ASP A 395 -12.72 -13.73 24.17
C ASP A 395 -14.13 -14.11 23.70
N GLN A 396 -14.92 -13.12 23.26
CA GLN A 396 -16.28 -13.30 22.70
C GLN A 396 -16.29 -13.20 21.17
N HIS A 397 -15.11 -13.19 20.52
CA HIS A 397 -14.94 -13.01 19.08
C HIS A 397 -15.48 -11.68 18.51
N GLN A 398 -15.66 -10.67 19.36
CA GLN A 398 -15.98 -9.31 18.93
C GLN A 398 -14.71 -8.59 18.50
N SER A 399 -14.81 -7.79 17.44
CA SER A 399 -13.69 -7.06 16.86
C SER A 399 -13.76 -5.57 17.16
N PHE A 400 -12.59 -4.97 17.42
CA PHE A 400 -12.44 -3.57 17.76
C PHE A 400 -11.26 -2.98 16.97
N SER A 401 -11.50 -1.85 16.30
CA SER A 401 -10.46 -1.05 15.64
C SER A 401 -9.80 -0.07 16.61
N PRO A 402 -8.55 0.38 16.35
CA PRO A 402 -7.89 1.36 17.18
C PRO A 402 -8.67 2.67 17.13
N ILE A 403 -8.73 3.37 18.27
CA ILE A 403 -9.36 4.69 18.46
C ILE A 403 -8.33 5.78 18.77
N GLY A 404 -7.06 5.41 18.86
CA GLY A 404 -5.97 6.35 19.08
C GLY A 404 -4.58 5.76 18.83
N ILE A 405 -3.58 6.61 19.02
CA ILE A 405 -2.16 6.35 18.78
C ILE A 405 -1.34 7.06 19.86
N GLN A 406 -0.15 6.55 20.19
CA GLN A 406 0.86 7.32 20.92
C GLN A 406 1.88 7.88 19.94
N ASP A 407 2.16 9.18 20.03
CA ASP A 407 3.27 9.79 19.32
C ASP A 407 4.58 9.43 20.03
N PRO A 408 5.50 8.71 19.35
CA PRO A 408 6.75 8.26 19.96
C PRO A 408 7.72 9.39 20.29
N LEU A 409 7.59 10.57 19.66
CA LEU A 409 8.46 11.71 19.91
C LEU A 409 8.06 12.48 21.17
N SER A 410 6.78 12.82 21.29
CA SER A 410 6.27 13.54 22.47
C SER A 410 5.95 12.62 23.64
N GLY A 411 5.72 11.33 23.38
CA GLY A 411 5.17 10.38 24.35
C GLY A 411 3.68 10.60 24.64
N ASN A 412 3.05 11.59 23.99
CA ASN A 412 1.63 11.88 24.17
C ASN A 412 0.78 10.83 23.49
N TYR A 413 -0.33 10.48 24.13
CA TYR A 413 -1.38 9.68 23.53
C TYR A 413 -2.33 10.62 22.81
N TYR A 414 -2.87 10.24 21.65
CA TYR A 414 -3.92 10.97 20.93
C TYR A 414 -5.03 9.98 20.64
N TRP A 415 -6.24 10.26 21.11
CA TRP A 415 -7.37 9.33 20.96
C TRP A 415 -8.71 10.05 20.89
N GLY A 416 -9.69 9.30 20.39
CA GLY A 416 -11.07 9.72 20.19
C GLY A 416 -12.05 8.62 20.60
N ASN A 417 -13.24 8.65 20.02
CA ASN A 417 -14.28 7.62 20.19
C ASN A 417 -14.79 7.04 18.86
N GLU A 418 -14.19 7.45 17.75
CA GLU A 418 -14.31 6.82 16.44
C GLU A 418 -13.00 6.08 16.11
N PRO A 419 -13.00 5.07 15.23
CA PRO A 419 -11.79 4.45 14.73
C PRO A 419 -10.80 5.50 14.18
N VAL A 420 -9.51 5.26 14.38
CA VAL A 420 -8.45 6.08 13.78
C VAL A 420 -8.56 5.93 12.27
N GLU A 421 -8.67 7.06 11.57
CA GLU A 421 -8.56 7.09 10.12
C GLU A 421 -7.13 7.41 9.74
N GLY A 422 -6.64 6.89 8.61
CA GLY A 422 -5.30 7.22 8.18
C GLY A 422 -4.78 6.36 7.06
N ILE A 423 -3.49 6.52 6.78
CA ILE A 423 -2.76 5.61 5.91
C ILE A 423 -1.39 5.33 6.54
N LEU A 424 -1.15 4.06 6.83
CA LEU A 424 0.19 3.53 7.08
C LEU A 424 0.82 3.28 5.71
N SER A 425 2.07 3.64 5.52
CA SER A 425 2.80 3.43 4.28
C SER A 425 4.25 3.06 4.56
N VAL A 426 4.81 2.16 3.75
CA VAL A 426 6.24 1.84 3.79
C VAL A 426 7.03 3.06 3.32
N TRP A 427 7.78 3.66 4.24
CA TRP A 427 8.60 4.83 3.95
C TRP A 427 9.91 4.45 3.27
N LYS A 428 10.68 3.57 3.91
CA LYS A 428 11.95 3.02 3.42
C LYS A 428 12.07 1.57 3.86
N ASN A 429 12.72 0.74 3.05
CA ASN A 429 13.03 -0.64 3.41
C ASN A 429 14.35 -0.79 4.14
N ASP A 430 15.27 0.17 3.99
CA ASP A 430 16.59 0.14 4.62
C ASP A 430 17.01 1.55 5.13
N PRO A 431 16.96 1.80 6.45
CA PRO A 431 16.35 0.92 7.47
C PRO A 431 14.82 0.81 7.29
N PRO A 432 14.20 -0.32 7.67
CA PRO A 432 12.75 -0.48 7.62
C PRO A 432 12.05 0.67 8.35
N SER A 433 11.11 1.33 7.69
CA SER A 433 10.47 2.55 8.19
C SER A 433 9.02 2.62 7.74
N ILE A 434 8.12 3.03 8.64
CA ILE A 434 6.70 3.23 8.35
C ILE A 434 6.35 4.69 8.62
N HIS A 435 5.69 5.31 7.65
CA HIS A 435 5.08 6.61 7.82
C HIS A 435 3.57 6.45 7.98
N PHE A 436 3.02 7.02 9.06
CA PHE A 436 1.61 6.99 9.39
C PHE A 436 1.05 8.40 9.40
N LYS A 437 0.21 8.73 8.41
CA LYS A 437 -0.61 9.94 8.43
C LYS A 437 -1.98 9.58 8.98
N TYR A 438 -2.39 10.19 10.08
CA TYR A 438 -3.59 9.80 10.81
C TYR A 438 -4.52 10.97 11.12
N LEU A 439 -5.76 10.62 11.42
CA LEU A 439 -6.82 11.51 11.86
C LEU A 439 -7.58 10.81 12.98
N VAL A 440 -7.54 11.41 14.17
CA VAL A 440 -8.30 10.96 15.34
C VAL A 440 -9.53 11.84 15.48
N LYS A 441 -10.68 11.22 15.76
CA LYS A 441 -11.96 11.93 15.87
C LYS A 441 -12.66 11.65 17.19
N GLU A 442 -13.11 12.74 17.81
CA GLU A 442 -13.92 12.71 19.02
C GLU A 442 -15.26 13.39 18.75
N THR A 443 -16.34 12.61 18.86
CA THR A 443 -17.71 13.07 18.64
C THR A 443 -18.47 13.08 19.97
N ALA A 444 -19.01 14.24 20.34
CA ALA A 444 -19.88 14.45 21.50
C ALA A 444 -21.25 14.98 21.02
N PRO A 445 -22.33 14.92 21.84
CA PRO A 445 -23.69 15.21 21.40
C PRO A 445 -23.91 16.53 20.64
N ASN A 446 -23.04 17.53 20.84
CA ASN A 446 -23.13 18.84 20.17
C ASN A 446 -21.80 19.35 19.59
N SER A 447 -20.77 18.50 19.47
CA SER A 447 -19.46 18.92 18.96
C SER A 447 -18.70 17.76 18.35
N ARG A 448 -17.99 18.03 17.24
CA ARG A 448 -17.02 17.11 16.65
C ARG A 448 -15.66 17.77 16.70
N MET A 449 -14.67 17.06 17.21
CA MET A 449 -13.27 17.47 17.25
C MET A 449 -12.45 16.47 16.46
N THR A 450 -11.50 16.99 15.70
CA THR A 450 -10.63 16.19 14.84
C THR A 450 -9.21 16.66 15.03
N MET A 451 -8.29 15.71 15.11
CA MET A 451 -6.87 15.97 15.22
C MET A 451 -6.14 15.14 14.17
N ASP A 452 -5.48 15.82 13.24
CA ASP A 452 -4.55 15.22 12.31
C ASP A 452 -3.14 15.15 12.91
N GLY A 453 -2.36 14.18 12.45
CA GLY A 453 -0.97 14.04 12.83
C GLY A 453 -0.22 13.08 11.92
N GLU A 454 1.09 13.08 12.05
CA GLU A 454 2.00 12.26 11.27
C GLU A 454 3.05 11.62 12.19
N ILE A 455 3.33 10.34 11.99
CA ILE A 455 4.37 9.61 12.72
C ILE A 455 5.27 8.92 11.72
N LEU A 456 6.57 9.16 11.84
CA LEU A 456 7.60 8.35 11.20
C LEU A 456 8.19 7.41 12.24
N SER A 457 7.96 6.11 12.07
CA SER A 457 8.57 5.07 12.89
C SER A 457 9.69 4.39 12.11
N ILE A 458 10.88 4.33 12.69
CA ILE A 458 12.08 3.78 12.06
C ILE A 458 12.55 2.58 12.90
N GLY A 459 12.71 1.44 12.24
CA GLY A 459 13.30 0.24 12.81
C GLY A 459 14.75 0.48 13.21
N LYS A 460 15.12 0.15 14.45
CA LYS A 460 16.49 0.28 14.96
C LYS A 460 17.14 -1.09 15.07
N ASN A 461 18.43 -1.19 14.77
CA ASN A 461 19.23 -2.42 14.94
C ASN A 461 18.60 -3.65 14.26
N ALA A 462 18.14 -3.51 13.01
CA ALA A 462 17.43 -4.54 12.24
C ALA A 462 16.08 -5.02 12.83
N GLN A 463 15.51 -4.29 13.80
CA GLN A 463 14.12 -4.48 14.20
C GLN A 463 13.18 -3.75 13.25
N TRP A 464 11.92 -4.18 13.24
CA TRP A 464 10.87 -3.51 12.50
C TRP A 464 10.42 -2.22 13.21
N PRO A 465 9.85 -1.25 12.47
CA PRO A 465 9.20 -0.08 13.03
C PRO A 465 8.15 -0.48 14.06
N GLN A 466 8.12 0.26 15.16
CA GLN A 466 7.19 0.05 16.26
C GLN A 466 6.20 1.21 16.37
N LEU A 467 4.94 0.88 16.59
CA LEU A 467 3.86 1.83 16.79
C LEU A 467 3.05 1.41 18.00
N VAL A 468 2.46 2.39 18.69
CA VAL A 468 1.60 2.15 19.86
C VAL A 468 0.21 2.67 19.54
N PHE A 469 -0.74 1.76 19.45
CA PHE A 469 -2.14 2.05 19.17
C PHE A 469 -2.98 1.88 20.44
N ILE A 470 -4.16 2.51 20.45
CA ILE A 470 -5.06 2.55 21.60
C ILE A 470 -6.42 2.01 21.17
N TRP A 471 -6.98 1.07 21.93
CA TRP A 471 -8.36 0.58 21.78
C TRP A 471 -9.17 0.89 23.04
N ALA A 472 -10.49 1.01 22.90
CA ALA A 472 -11.42 0.93 24.02
C ALA A 472 -12.25 -0.36 23.88
N MET A 473 -12.27 -1.19 24.92
CA MET A 473 -12.90 -2.51 24.91
C MET A 473 -13.70 -2.73 26.21
N PRO A 474 -14.68 -3.65 26.23
CA PRO A 474 -15.43 -3.98 27.44
C PRO A 474 -14.51 -4.34 28.62
N ASP A 475 -14.81 -3.81 29.81
CA ASP A 475 -14.01 -4.03 31.03
C ASP A 475 -13.92 -5.51 31.46
N GLN A 476 -14.89 -6.33 31.03
CA GLN A 476 -14.99 -7.77 31.22
C GLN A 476 -14.10 -8.59 30.27
N THR A 477 -13.45 -7.96 29.30
CA THR A 477 -12.55 -8.63 28.34
C THR A 477 -11.41 -9.32 29.07
N LYS A 478 -11.26 -10.64 28.87
CA LYS A 478 -10.23 -11.44 29.54
C LYS A 478 -9.00 -11.67 28.69
N GLU A 479 -9.23 -11.90 27.40
CA GLU A 479 -8.19 -12.19 26.42
C GLU A 479 -8.38 -11.30 25.20
N VAL A 480 -7.27 -10.94 24.58
CA VAL A 480 -7.26 -10.16 23.34
C VAL A 480 -6.27 -10.79 22.36
N ALA A 481 -6.66 -10.86 21.10
CA ALA A 481 -5.79 -11.28 20.01
C ALA A 481 -5.69 -10.16 18.98
N LEU A 482 -4.46 -9.83 18.57
CA LEU A 482 -4.22 -8.92 17.46
C LEU A 482 -4.43 -9.67 16.15
N GLN A 483 -5.28 -9.12 15.29
CA GLN A 483 -5.49 -9.60 13.94
C GLN A 483 -5.41 -8.44 12.96
N TYR A 484 -4.63 -8.60 11.90
CA TYR A 484 -4.79 -7.80 10.70
C TYR A 484 -5.98 -8.36 9.91
N ARG A 485 -7.07 -7.58 9.82
CA ARG A 485 -8.25 -7.85 8.99
C ARG A 485 -8.32 -6.80 7.88
N PRO A 486 -7.89 -7.17 6.69
CA PRO A 486 -8.02 -6.32 5.52
C PRO A 486 -9.50 -5.98 5.29
N ILE A 487 -9.82 -4.69 5.13
CA ILE A 487 -11.19 -4.24 4.89
C ILE A 487 -11.55 -4.67 3.46
N PRO A 488 -12.60 -5.48 3.24
CA PRO A 488 -13.01 -5.82 1.89
C PRO A 488 -13.37 -4.54 1.13
N ALA A 489 -12.93 -4.43 -0.13
CA ALA A 489 -13.47 -3.44 -1.04
C ALA A 489 -15.00 -3.51 -0.96
N HIS A 490 -15.64 -2.41 -0.55
CA HIS A 490 -17.08 -2.30 -0.72
C HIS A 490 -17.33 -2.28 -2.23
N ASN A 491 -17.75 -3.42 -2.77
CA ASN A 491 -18.37 -3.47 -4.09
C ASN A 491 -19.69 -2.68 -4.01
N PRO A 492 -19.87 -1.59 -4.78
CA PRO A 492 -21.18 -0.96 -4.91
C PRO A 492 -22.21 -1.90 -5.56
#